data_AF-V9LJU2-F1
#
_entry.id   AF-V9LJU2-F1
#
_cell.length_a   1.000
_cell.length_b   1.000
_cell.length_c   1.000
_cell.angle_alpha   90.00
_cell.angle_beta   90.00
_cell.angle_gamma   90.00
#
_symmetry.space_group_name_H-M   'P 1'
#
loop_
_entity.id
_entity.type
_entity.pdbx_description
1 polymer ?
#
loop_
_entity_poly.entity_id
_entity_poly.type
_entity_poly.pdbx_seq_one_letter_code
_entity_poly.pdbx_strand_id
1 'polypeptide(L)'
;MDYSKFILLTVLVAFIEESLAISCLVDQFSVKDGFDPKRYSGKWYALLKKDPEGLFLQDNISAEYFVDDKGTMTASSKGRVKLFGFWVICADMSAQYIVPDPGTPAKMEMAYQGL
;
A
#
# COMPACT_ATOMS: atom_id res chain seq x y z
N MET A 1 6.93 -44.99 25.30
CA MET A 1 6.48 -44.09 24.22
C MET A 1 7.74 -43.44 23.66
N ASP A 2 8.16 -43.82 22.46
CA ASP A 2 9.51 -43.52 21.94
C ASP A 2 9.71 -42.02 21.75
N TYR A 3 10.54 -41.40 22.60
CA TYR A 3 10.97 -40.00 22.47
C TYR A 3 11.51 -39.67 21.07
N SER A 4 12.12 -40.65 20.39
CA SER A 4 12.60 -40.52 19.01
C SER A 4 11.48 -40.21 18.00
N LYS A 5 10.29 -40.82 18.15
CA LYS A 5 9.14 -40.55 17.28
C LYS A 5 8.56 -39.16 17.55
N PHE A 6 8.56 -38.73 18.81
CA PHE A 6 8.16 -37.37 19.17
C PHE A 6 9.10 -36.33 18.58
N ILE A 7 10.42 -36.50 18.73
CA ILE A 7 11.42 -35.58 18.17
C ILE A 7 11.30 -35.47 16.65
N LEU A 8 11.16 -36.61 15.95
CA LEU A 8 10.96 -36.61 14.51
C LEU A 8 9.71 -35.83 14.09
N LEU A 9 8.60 -36.02 14.82
CA LEU A 9 7.35 -35.31 14.57
C LEU A 9 7.52 -33.80 14.77
N THR A 10 8.17 -33.36 15.84
CA THR A 10 8.38 -31.92 16.10
C THR A 10 9.24 -31.27 15.03
N VAL A 11 10.30 -31.97 14.56
CA VAL A 11 11.16 -31.48 13.49
C VAL A 11 10.38 -31.36 12.18
N LEU A 12 9.58 -32.37 11.82
CA LEU A 12 8.72 -32.32 10.64
C LEU A 12 7.72 -31.16 10.69
N VAL A 13 7.08 -30.95 11.85
CA VAL A 13 6.13 -29.84 12.04
C VAL A 13 6.82 -28.48 11.87
N ALA A 14 8.03 -28.31 12.42
CA ALA A 14 8.80 -27.07 12.28
C ALA A 14 9.16 -26.76 10.80
N PHE A 15 9.58 -27.76 10.03
CA PHE A 15 9.86 -27.58 8.60
C PHE A 15 8.61 -27.27 7.78
N ILE A 16 7.49 -27.91 8.12
CA ILE A 16 6.21 -27.63 7.46
C ILE A 16 5.77 -26.19 7.76
N GLU A 17 5.89 -25.74 9.02
CA GLU A 17 5.54 -24.38 9.43
C GLU A 17 6.37 -23.33 8.67
N GLU A 18 7.69 -23.51 8.54
CA GLU A 18 8.53 -22.61 7.74
C GLU A 18 8.17 -22.62 6.25
N SER A 19 7.84 -23.78 5.69
CA SER A 19 7.45 -23.88 4.27
C SER A 19 6.06 -23.28 3.97
N LEU A 20 5.19 -23.20 4.97
CA LEU A 20 3.89 -22.53 4.89
C LEU A 20 3.95 -21.06 5.28
N ALA A 21 5.12 -20.56 5.71
CA ALA A 21 5.29 -19.16 6.03
C ALA A 21 5.06 -18.30 4.79
N ILE A 22 4.27 -17.24 4.96
CA ILE A 22 4.05 -16.27 3.90
C ILE A 22 5.36 -15.53 3.65
N SER A 23 5.83 -15.56 2.41
CA SER A 23 7.00 -14.79 2.01
C SER A 23 6.75 -13.29 2.18
N CYS A 24 7.72 -12.60 2.78
CA CYS A 24 7.73 -11.15 2.93
C CYS A 24 8.51 -10.45 1.80
N LEU A 25 8.90 -11.17 0.75
CA LEU A 25 9.53 -10.57 -0.42
C LEU A 25 8.51 -9.70 -1.17
N VAL A 26 8.79 -8.41 -1.28
CA VAL A 26 7.88 -7.41 -1.87
C VAL A 26 7.44 -7.78 -3.28
N ASP A 27 8.35 -8.37 -4.07
CA ASP A 27 8.08 -8.77 -5.45
C ASP A 27 7.02 -9.89 -5.57
N GLN A 28 6.80 -10.65 -4.49
CA GLN A 28 5.85 -11.77 -4.45
C GLN A 28 4.46 -11.36 -3.94
N PHE A 29 4.26 -10.11 -3.57
CA PHE A 29 2.93 -9.65 -3.14
C PHE A 29 1.94 -9.63 -4.31
N SER A 30 0.80 -10.28 -4.11
CA SER A 30 -0.32 -10.24 -5.04
C SER A 30 -0.95 -8.84 -5.05
N VAL A 31 -1.15 -8.29 -6.24
CA VAL A 31 -1.85 -7.00 -6.44
C VAL A 31 -3.26 -7.24 -6.99
N LYS A 32 -4.04 -6.17 -7.13
CA LYS A 32 -5.41 -6.28 -7.66
C LYS A 32 -5.38 -6.75 -9.11
N ASP A 33 -5.88 -7.96 -9.34
CA ASP A 33 -6.10 -8.48 -10.69
C ASP A 33 -7.19 -7.69 -11.43
N GLY A 34 -6.96 -7.45 -12.73
CA GLY A 34 -7.84 -6.66 -13.58
C GLY A 34 -8.11 -5.25 -13.06
N PHE A 35 -7.10 -4.57 -12.50
CA PHE A 35 -7.26 -3.20 -11.99
C PHE A 35 -7.75 -2.26 -13.09
N ASP A 36 -8.88 -1.60 -12.84
CA ASP A 36 -9.53 -0.64 -13.74
C ASP A 36 -9.48 0.76 -13.10
N PRO A 37 -8.64 1.68 -13.62
CA PRO A 37 -8.51 3.04 -13.09
C PRO A 37 -9.84 3.80 -13.06
N LYS A 38 -10.71 3.61 -14.05
CA LYS A 38 -11.99 4.33 -14.16
C LYS A 38 -12.94 3.91 -13.05
N ARG A 39 -12.96 2.61 -12.71
CA ARG A 39 -13.77 2.09 -11.60
C ARG A 39 -13.21 2.45 -10.22
N TYR A 40 -11.91 2.73 -10.14
CA TYR A 40 -11.26 3.19 -8.91
C TYR A 40 -11.41 4.70 -8.68
N SER A 41 -11.78 5.46 -9.71
CA SER A 41 -11.99 6.91 -9.62
C SER A 41 -13.04 7.30 -8.57
N GLY A 42 -12.93 8.53 -8.08
CA GLY A 42 -13.79 9.07 -7.02
C GLY A 42 -13.07 9.19 -5.67
N LYS A 43 -13.87 9.44 -4.63
CA LYS A 43 -13.39 9.84 -3.31
C LYS A 43 -13.25 8.65 -2.36
N TRP A 44 -12.06 8.53 -1.78
CA TRP A 44 -11.68 7.52 -0.81
C TRP A 44 -11.32 8.18 0.53
N TYR A 45 -11.71 7.52 1.62
CA TYR A 45 -11.41 7.96 2.99
C TYR A 45 -10.49 6.94 3.64
N ALA A 46 -9.34 7.39 4.15
CA ALA A 46 -8.42 6.48 4.82
C ALA A 46 -8.96 6.13 6.21
N LEU A 47 -9.18 4.84 6.44
CA LEU A 47 -9.63 4.33 7.73
C LEU A 47 -8.45 3.92 8.62
N LEU A 48 -7.41 3.34 8.01
CA LEU A 48 -6.20 2.87 8.67
C LEU A 48 -5.00 3.11 7.76
N LYS A 49 -3.82 3.29 8.36
CA LYS A 49 -2.54 3.43 7.65
C LYS A 49 -1.43 2.72 8.42
N LYS A 50 -0.40 2.31 7.68
CA LYS A 50 0.91 1.94 8.24
C LYS A 50 1.87 3.09 7.95
N ASP A 51 2.49 3.63 8.98
CA ASP A 51 3.40 4.77 8.83
C ASP A 51 4.75 4.36 8.24
N PRO A 52 5.29 5.14 7.29
CA PRO A 52 6.69 5.04 6.90
C PRO A 52 7.58 5.71 7.96
N GLU A 53 8.89 5.59 7.79
CA GLU A 53 9.83 6.44 8.52
C GLU A 53 9.71 7.90 8.04
N GLY A 54 9.76 8.86 8.96
CA GLY A 54 9.74 10.29 8.67
C GLY A 54 8.37 10.96 8.81
N LEU A 55 8.21 12.11 8.16
CA LEU A 55 6.99 12.92 8.23
C LEU A 55 5.92 12.36 7.29
N PHE A 56 4.72 12.13 7.83
CA PHE A 56 3.59 11.65 7.05
C PHE A 56 2.26 12.21 7.55
N LEU A 57 1.21 12.08 6.73
CA LEU A 57 -0.15 12.45 7.12
C LEU A 57 -0.59 11.65 8.34
N GLN A 58 -1.27 12.31 9.27
CA GLN A 58 -1.69 11.73 10.55
C GLN A 58 -3.13 11.19 10.51
N ASP A 59 -4.09 12.04 10.17
CA ASP A 59 -5.52 11.70 10.12
C ASP A 59 -6.30 12.66 9.22
N ASN A 60 -7.62 12.49 9.17
CA ASN A 60 -8.54 13.19 8.27
C ASN A 60 -8.09 13.10 6.81
N ILE A 61 -7.55 11.94 6.44
CA ILE A 61 -6.98 11.69 5.13
C ILE A 61 -8.10 11.31 4.18
N SER A 62 -8.25 12.09 3.12
CA SER A 62 -9.09 11.75 1.97
C SER A 62 -8.32 11.92 0.68
N ALA A 63 -8.53 11.03 -0.27
CA ALA A 63 -7.98 11.12 -1.61
C ALA A 63 -9.13 11.09 -2.63
N GLU A 64 -9.02 11.89 -3.67
CA GLU A 64 -9.96 11.90 -4.79
C GLU A 64 -9.19 11.62 -6.07
N TYR A 65 -9.56 10.54 -6.73
CA TYR A 65 -8.88 10.04 -7.93
C TYR A 65 -9.67 10.41 -9.18
N PHE A 66 -8.94 10.86 -10.19
CA PHE A 66 -9.47 11.25 -11.48
C PHE A 66 -8.77 10.46 -12.58
N VAL A 67 -9.50 10.17 -13.65
CA VAL A 67 -8.95 9.55 -14.86
C VAL A 67 -9.38 10.42 -16.03
N ASP A 68 -8.41 10.92 -16.79
CA ASP A 68 -8.69 11.74 -17.97
C ASP A 68 -9.08 10.88 -19.19
N ASP A 69 -9.46 11.55 -20.29
CA ASP A 69 -9.85 10.89 -21.54
C ASP A 69 -8.71 10.08 -22.18
N LYS A 70 -7.45 10.39 -21.83
CA LYS A 70 -6.26 9.66 -22.29
C LYS A 70 -5.93 8.46 -21.39
N GLY A 71 -6.67 8.27 -20.31
CA GLY A 71 -6.46 7.20 -19.32
C GLY A 71 -5.41 7.54 -18.27
N THR A 72 -4.90 8.77 -18.20
CA THR A 72 -3.97 9.22 -17.17
C THR A 72 -4.70 9.31 -15.83
N MET A 73 -4.17 8.65 -14.80
CA MET A 73 -4.70 8.74 -13.44
C MET A 73 -3.98 9.83 -12.65
N THR A 74 -4.75 10.69 -12.00
CA THR A 74 -4.27 11.70 -11.05
C THR A 74 -5.06 11.61 -9.75
N ALA A 75 -4.51 12.19 -8.68
CA ALA A 75 -5.24 12.32 -7.43
C ALA A 75 -4.96 13.65 -6.73
N SER A 76 -5.96 14.15 -6.02
CA SER A 76 -5.77 15.16 -4.97
C SER A 76 -5.97 14.47 -3.63
N SER A 77 -5.16 14.82 -2.63
CA SER A 77 -5.35 14.32 -1.27
C SER A 77 -5.18 15.41 -0.24
N LYS A 78 -5.99 15.32 0.82
CA LYS A 78 -5.93 16.21 1.96
C LYS A 78 -5.75 15.39 3.22
N GLY A 79 -5.01 15.93 4.18
CA GLY A 79 -4.86 15.30 5.49
C GLY A 79 -4.17 16.20 6.49
N ARG A 80 -4.41 15.94 7.77
CA ARG A 80 -3.73 16.65 8.84
C ARG A 80 -2.29 16.16 8.94
N VAL A 81 -1.34 17.07 9.07
CA VAL A 81 0.06 16.77 9.38
C VAL A 81 0.57 17.69 10.49
N LYS A 82 1.53 17.19 11.26
CA LYS A 82 2.15 17.92 12.36
C LYS A 82 3.62 18.18 12.03
N LEU A 83 3.94 19.43 11.71
CA LEU A 83 5.28 19.91 11.44
C LEU A 83 5.95 20.38 12.74
N PHE A 84 7.25 20.10 12.88
CA PHE A 84 8.11 20.61 13.95
C PHE A 84 7.52 20.57 15.37
N GLY A 85 6.76 19.50 15.69
CA GLY A 85 6.27 19.24 17.04
C GLY A 85 5.03 20.03 17.50
N PHE A 86 4.63 21.12 16.84
CA PHE A 86 3.43 21.88 17.24
C PHE A 86 2.65 22.54 16.09
N TRP A 87 3.21 22.66 14.89
CA TRP A 87 2.53 23.25 13.75
C TRP A 87 1.61 22.24 13.10
N VAL A 88 0.30 22.38 13.30
CA VAL A 88 -0.71 21.50 12.70
C VAL A 88 -1.27 22.19 11.47
N ILE A 89 -1.13 21.55 10.31
CA ILE A 89 -1.68 22.04 9.05
C ILE A 89 -2.52 20.95 8.37
N CYS A 90 -3.42 21.36 7.50
CA CYS A 90 -4.04 20.47 6.53
C CYS A 90 -3.20 20.54 5.25
N ALA A 91 -2.42 19.49 4.99
CA ALA A 91 -1.65 19.40 3.76
C ALA A 91 -2.60 19.12 2.60
N ASP A 92 -2.47 19.89 1.52
CA ASP A 92 -3.18 19.68 0.25
C ASP A 92 -2.14 19.22 -0.78
N MET A 93 -2.34 18.03 -1.32
CA MET A 93 -1.36 17.32 -2.13
C MET A 93 -1.97 16.97 -3.48
N SER A 94 -1.12 16.92 -4.50
CA SER A 94 -1.47 16.46 -5.85
C SER A 94 -0.51 15.35 -6.27
N ALA A 95 -1.03 14.35 -6.99
CA ALA A 95 -0.26 13.23 -7.49
C ALA A 95 -0.64 12.83 -8.92
N GLN A 96 0.34 12.33 -9.66
CA GLN A 96 0.19 11.69 -10.95
C GLN A 96 0.72 10.26 -10.89
N TYR A 97 0.01 9.33 -11.54
CA TYR A 97 0.36 7.91 -11.57
C TYR A 97 0.82 7.50 -12.96
N ILE A 98 1.96 6.81 -13.00
CA ILE A 98 2.55 6.26 -14.22
C ILE A 98 2.60 4.73 -14.08
N VAL A 99 2.08 4.02 -15.07
CA VAL A 99 2.14 2.55 -15.13
C VAL A 99 3.41 2.15 -15.89
N PRO A 100 4.46 1.63 -15.23
CA PRO A 100 5.70 1.24 -15.90
C PRO A 100 5.54 -0.04 -16.74
N ASP A 101 4.69 -0.96 -16.29
CA ASP A 101 4.41 -2.23 -16.97
C ASP A 101 2.89 -2.39 -17.22
N PRO A 102 2.44 -2.33 -18.49
CA PRO A 102 1.04 -2.56 -18.85
C PRO A 102 0.52 -3.97 -18.49
N GLY A 103 1.40 -4.96 -18.32
CA GLY A 103 1.03 -6.30 -17.87
C GLY A 103 0.60 -6.36 -16.41
N THR A 104 0.97 -5.37 -15.60
CA THR A 104 0.64 -5.29 -14.17
C THR A 104 0.09 -3.89 -13.80
N PRO A 105 -1.07 -3.48 -14.33
CA PRO A 105 -1.58 -2.11 -14.22
C PRO A 105 -1.90 -1.64 -12.80
N ALA A 106 -1.95 -2.56 -11.83
CA ALA A 106 -2.10 -2.25 -10.41
C ALA A 106 -0.81 -1.76 -9.73
N LYS A 107 0.35 -1.85 -10.41
CA LYS A 107 1.63 -1.34 -9.95
C LYS A 107 1.94 -0.03 -10.67
N MET A 108 2.17 1.04 -9.92
CA MET A 108 2.35 2.38 -10.46
C MET A 108 3.45 3.11 -9.73
N GLU A 109 4.12 4.00 -10.46
CA GLU A 109 4.96 5.04 -9.88
C GLU A 109 4.07 6.26 -9.58
N MET A 110 4.14 6.76 -8.35
CA MET A 110 3.37 7.92 -7.91
C MET A 110 4.31 9.12 -7.75
N ALA A 111 4.20 10.10 -8.63
CA ALA A 111 4.85 11.39 -8.47
C ALA A 111 3.90 12.32 -7.71
N TYR A 112 4.30 12.83 -6.55
CA TYR A 112 3.44 13.63 -5.68
C TYR A 112 4.14 14.90 -5.18
N GLN A 113 3.35 15.94 -4.90
CA GLN A 113 3.83 17.22 -4.37
C GLN A 113 2.74 17.94 -3.56
N GLY A 114 3.15 18.90 -2.74
CA GLY A 114 2.23 19.85 -2.10
C GLY A 114 1.75 20.92 -3.10
N LEU A 115 0.53 21.39 -2.91
CA LEU A 115 -0.07 22.51 -3.66
C LEU A 115 0.22 23.87 -3.01
#